data_AF-A0A3D0NFI6-F1
#
_entry.id   AF-A0A3D0NFI6-F1
#
_cell.length_a   1.000
_cell.length_b   1.000
_cell.length_c   1.000
_cell.angle_alpha   90.00
_cell.angle_beta   90.00
_cell.angle_gamma   90.00
#
_symmetry.space_group_name_H-M   'P 1'
#
loop_
_entity.id
_entity.type
_entity.pdbx_description
1 polymer ?
#
loop_
_entity_poly.entity_id
_entity_poly.type
_entity_poly.pdbx_seq_one_letter_code
_entity_poly.pdbx_strand_id
1 'polypeptide(L)'
;FYHGALFVESPEQAPVFFIGDAFSPSGMDDYCVLNRNLMHKNDGFLYCLSQIKELGEDYWLINEHIPHVFRFSAKELESLERGFQTRVEAMRALTVWDDPNYAIDEQWASLYPYGLEVKSGTIHEFNVILTNHSSKRRDYDVQFRLPPGAELMSVTKAIKVPAGALSGVRAMIKLPSKPGHYLLRADIKSDGIDVRDWIESTITVKSGE
;
A
#
# COMPACT_ATOMS: atom_id res chain seq x y z
N PHE A 1 4.41 -4.98 4.06
CA PHE A 1 3.57 -4.94 2.85
C PHE A 1 3.94 -6.16 2.03
N TYR A 2 2.96 -6.99 1.72
CA TYR A 2 3.17 -8.43 1.68
C TYR A 2 3.23 -8.97 0.26
N HIS A 3 4.40 -8.77 -0.37
CA HIS A 3 4.88 -9.79 -1.30
C HIS A 3 5.68 -10.78 -0.45
N GLY A 4 5.33 -12.05 -0.55
CA GLY A 4 5.94 -13.11 0.27
C GLY A 4 6.31 -14.26 -0.64
N ALA A 5 7.47 -14.84 -0.37
CA ALA A 5 7.91 -16.06 -1.01
C ALA A 5 8.56 -16.98 0.03
N LEU A 6 8.51 -18.29 -0.20
CA LEU A 6 9.17 -19.28 0.64
C LEU A 6 10.23 -20.00 -0.16
N PHE A 7 11.49 -19.91 0.29
CA PHE A 7 12.62 -20.64 -0.28
C PHE A 7 12.86 -21.92 0.51
N VAL A 8 12.81 -23.06 -0.19
CA VAL A 8 12.98 -24.40 0.38
C VAL A 8 14.18 -25.06 -0.27
N GLU A 9 15.14 -25.43 0.57
CA GLU A 9 16.38 -26.07 0.15
C GLU A 9 16.48 -27.48 0.75
N SER A 10 17.05 -28.38 -0.04
CA SER A 10 17.45 -29.71 0.40
C SER A 10 18.82 -30.03 -0.20
N PRO A 11 19.76 -30.64 0.54
CA PRO A 11 21.13 -30.88 0.04
C PRO A 11 21.22 -31.68 -1.26
N GLU A 12 20.21 -32.49 -1.58
CA GLU A 12 20.21 -33.43 -2.70
C GLU A 12 19.26 -33.04 -3.84
N GLN A 13 18.52 -31.93 -3.69
CA GLN A 13 17.47 -31.53 -4.64
C GLN A 13 17.64 -30.06 -5.04
N ALA A 14 17.21 -29.74 -6.27
CA ALA A 14 17.13 -28.36 -6.71
C ALA A 14 16.20 -27.58 -5.76
N PRO A 15 16.58 -26.35 -5.37
CA PRO A 15 15.77 -25.55 -4.47
C PRO A 15 14.44 -25.16 -5.10
N VAL A 16 13.42 -25.05 -4.27
CA VAL A 16 12.05 -24.70 -4.66
C VAL A 16 11.69 -23.37 -4.04
N PHE A 17 11.16 -22.47 -4.86
CA PHE A 17 10.70 -21.15 -4.45
C PHE A 17 9.20 -21.03 -4.69
N PHE A 18 8.43 -21.00 -3.60
CA PHE A 18 7.01 -20.69 -3.63
C PHE A 18 6.88 -19.19 -3.83
N ILE A 19 6.63 -18.77 -5.07
CA ILE A 19 6.81 -17.39 -5.54
C ILE A 19 5.52 -16.54 -5.44
N GLY A 20 4.40 -17.17 -5.06
CA GLY A 20 3.09 -16.54 -4.92
C GLY A 20 2.32 -16.42 -6.24
N ASP A 21 1.09 -15.91 -6.12
CA ASP A 21 0.09 -15.81 -7.19
C ASP A 21 0.53 -14.96 -8.39
N ALA A 22 1.41 -13.98 -8.18
CA ALA A 22 1.73 -12.98 -9.18
C ALA A 22 2.64 -13.46 -10.32
N PHE A 23 3.31 -14.61 -10.21
CA PHE A 23 4.24 -15.09 -11.25
C PHE A 23 3.69 -16.31 -11.97
N SER A 24 3.69 -16.28 -13.31
CA SER A 24 3.26 -17.40 -14.15
C SER A 24 4.30 -17.71 -15.23
N PRO A 25 4.24 -18.88 -15.89
CA PRO A 25 5.10 -19.17 -17.05
C PRO A 25 4.96 -18.13 -18.19
N SER A 26 3.82 -17.43 -18.26
CA SER A 26 3.56 -16.38 -19.23
C SER A 26 4.02 -14.98 -18.80
N GLY A 27 4.46 -14.80 -17.54
CA GLY A 27 4.96 -13.53 -17.04
C GLY A 27 4.45 -13.19 -15.64
N MET A 28 3.91 -11.99 -15.46
CA MET A 28 3.56 -11.45 -14.15
C MET A 28 2.16 -10.83 -14.15
N ASP A 29 1.37 -11.21 -13.14
CA ASP A 29 0.01 -10.75 -12.91
C ASP A 29 0.03 -9.55 -11.97
N ASP A 30 -0.03 -8.36 -12.56
CA ASP A 30 0.13 -7.09 -11.86
C ASP A 30 -1.16 -6.24 -11.79
N TYR A 31 -2.29 -6.88 -12.09
CA TYR A 31 -3.63 -6.27 -12.23
C TYR A 31 -4.42 -6.17 -10.92
N CYS A 32 -4.00 -6.85 -9.85
CA CYS A 32 -4.67 -6.79 -8.54
C CYS A 32 -4.36 -5.46 -7.86
N VAL A 33 -5.31 -4.52 -7.96
CA VAL A 33 -5.18 -3.10 -7.52
C VAL A 33 -4.76 -2.96 -6.05
N LEU A 34 -5.15 -3.92 -5.19
CA LEU A 34 -4.85 -3.89 -3.75
C LEU A 34 -3.54 -4.61 -3.35
N ASN A 35 -2.84 -5.29 -4.26
CA ASN A 35 -1.61 -6.03 -3.94
C ASN A 35 -0.37 -5.12 -3.75
N ARG A 36 -0.56 -3.79 -3.68
CA ARG A 36 0.48 -2.74 -3.59
C ARG A 36 1.71 -3.10 -4.44
N ASN A 37 1.49 -3.20 -5.75
CA ASN A 37 2.53 -3.52 -6.74
C ASN A 37 3.43 -2.31 -7.01
N LEU A 38 4.21 -1.91 -6.00
CA LEU A 38 5.05 -0.72 -6.02
C LEU A 38 6.08 -0.77 -7.16
N MET A 39 6.41 0.41 -7.67
CA MET A 39 7.18 0.66 -8.88
C MET A 39 8.61 1.13 -8.59
N HIS A 40 9.05 1.18 -7.32
CA HIS A 40 10.45 1.50 -7.04
C HIS A 40 11.32 0.29 -7.33
N LYS A 41 12.61 0.52 -7.49
CA LYS A 41 13.57 -0.54 -7.80
C LYS A 41 13.69 -1.58 -6.67
N ASN A 42 13.61 -1.11 -5.43
CA ASN A 42 13.90 -1.90 -4.23
C ASN A 42 12.63 -2.28 -3.46
N ASP A 43 11.46 -2.12 -4.08
CA ASP A 43 10.18 -2.63 -3.60
C ASP A 43 9.38 -3.22 -4.76
N GLY A 44 8.28 -3.91 -4.43
CA GLY A 44 7.41 -4.53 -5.42
C GLY A 44 8.12 -5.48 -6.39
N PHE A 45 7.70 -5.43 -7.66
CA PHE A 45 8.05 -6.45 -8.64
C PHE A 45 9.49 -6.40 -9.14
N LEU A 46 10.11 -5.22 -9.20
CA LEU A 46 11.52 -5.11 -9.57
C LEU A 46 12.42 -5.77 -8.52
N TYR A 47 12.06 -5.63 -7.24
CA TYR A 47 12.73 -6.34 -6.16
C TYR A 47 12.50 -7.85 -6.26
N CYS A 48 11.26 -8.31 -6.46
CA CYS A 48 10.98 -9.73 -6.65
C CYS A 48 11.78 -10.35 -7.81
N LEU A 49 11.86 -9.66 -8.96
CA LEU A 49 12.66 -10.11 -10.10
C LEU A 49 14.16 -10.15 -9.78
N SER A 50 14.68 -9.20 -8.98
CA SER A 50 16.09 -9.23 -8.57
C SER A 50 16.39 -10.44 -7.68
N GLN A 51 15.48 -10.79 -6.77
CA GLN A 51 15.59 -11.98 -5.93
C GLN A 51 15.60 -13.26 -6.76
N ILE A 52 14.73 -13.38 -7.79
CA ILE A 52 14.74 -14.55 -8.69
C ILE A 52 16.07 -14.63 -9.46
N LYS A 53 16.61 -13.50 -9.93
CA LYS A 53 17.91 -13.47 -10.63
C LYS A 53 19.06 -13.94 -9.73
N GLU A 54 19.02 -13.62 -8.44
CA GLU A 54 20.02 -14.03 -7.47
C GLU A 54 20.06 -15.55 -7.23
N LEU A 55 18.97 -16.27 -7.56
CA LEU A 55 18.92 -17.73 -7.48
C LEU A 55 19.77 -18.44 -8.56
N GLY A 56 20.24 -17.73 -9.59
CA GLY A 56 21.04 -18.31 -10.67
C GLY A 56 20.20 -19.08 -11.68
N GLU A 57 20.61 -20.31 -12.02
CA GLU A 57 19.94 -21.11 -13.06
C GLU A 57 19.27 -22.40 -12.54
N ASP A 58 19.57 -22.81 -11.30
CA ASP A 58 19.13 -24.08 -10.72
C ASP A 58 18.10 -23.87 -9.61
N TYR A 59 16.84 -23.68 -10.01
CA TYR A 59 15.70 -23.51 -9.11
C TYR A 59 14.38 -23.89 -9.80
N TRP A 60 13.35 -24.13 -8.98
CA TRP A 60 11.96 -24.26 -9.44
C TRP A 60 11.07 -23.22 -8.78
N LEU A 61 10.21 -22.58 -9.57
CA LEU A 61 9.14 -21.70 -9.10
C LEU A 61 7.83 -22.49 -9.00
N ILE A 62 7.11 -22.24 -7.91
CA ILE A 62 5.75 -22.72 -7.68
C ILE A 62 4.83 -21.53 -7.46
N ASN A 63 3.80 -21.45 -8.31
CA ASN A 63 2.61 -20.63 -8.08
C ASN A 63 1.47 -21.57 -7.68
N GLU A 64 0.77 -21.25 -6.60
CA GLU A 64 -0.32 -22.02 -6.00
C GLU A 64 -1.51 -22.29 -6.95
N HIS A 65 -1.65 -21.49 -8.00
CA HIS A 65 -2.73 -21.60 -8.99
C HIS A 65 -2.33 -22.37 -10.26
N ILE A 66 -1.06 -22.75 -10.40
CA ILE A 66 -0.53 -23.35 -11.63
C ILE A 66 -0.08 -24.79 -11.34
N PRO A 67 -0.60 -25.80 -12.07
CA PRO A 67 -0.31 -27.21 -11.81
C PRO A 67 1.11 -27.65 -12.23
N HIS A 68 1.94 -26.71 -12.70
CA HIS A 68 3.26 -26.98 -13.26
C HIS A 68 4.31 -26.11 -12.57
N VAL A 69 5.43 -26.73 -12.21
CA VAL A 69 6.64 -26.01 -11.83
C VAL A 69 7.25 -25.37 -13.07
N PHE A 70 7.86 -24.21 -12.90
CA PHE A 70 8.51 -23.49 -14.00
C PHE A 70 9.75 -22.76 -13.51
N ARG A 71 10.55 -22.25 -14.44
CA ARG A 71 11.65 -21.33 -14.15
C ARG A 71 11.78 -20.39 -15.34
N PHE A 72 12.34 -19.22 -15.11
CA PHE A 72 12.66 -18.29 -16.17
C PHE A 72 14.11 -18.46 -16.59
N SER A 73 14.38 -18.42 -17.89
CA SER A 73 15.71 -18.18 -18.41
C SER A 73 16.15 -16.75 -18.11
N ALA A 74 17.46 -16.50 -18.15
CA ALA A 74 18.02 -15.15 -18.01
C ALA A 74 17.38 -14.15 -19.01
N LYS A 75 17.14 -14.59 -20.26
CA LYS A 75 16.51 -13.76 -21.30
C LYS A 75 15.05 -13.42 -20.97
N GLU A 76 14.31 -14.36 -20.39
CA GLU A 76 12.92 -14.11 -19.97
C GLU A 76 12.89 -13.12 -18.80
N LEU A 77 13.76 -13.28 -17.81
CA LEU A 77 13.87 -12.32 -16.70
C LEU A 77 14.27 -10.91 -17.17
N GLU A 78 15.19 -10.79 -18.13
CA GLU A 78 15.52 -9.51 -18.77
C GLU A 78 14.34 -8.90 -19.52
N SER A 79 13.56 -9.72 -20.21
CA SER A 79 12.36 -9.26 -20.94
C SER A 79 11.28 -8.77 -19.97
N LEU A 80 11.03 -9.50 -18.88
CA LEU A 80 10.07 -9.12 -17.84
C LEU A 80 10.48 -7.82 -17.16
N GLU A 81 11.75 -7.68 -16.77
CA GLU A 81 12.25 -6.44 -16.15
C GLU A 81 12.11 -5.25 -17.10
N ARG A 82 12.48 -5.41 -18.38
CA ARG A 82 12.35 -4.34 -19.39
C ARG A 82 10.90 -3.93 -19.62
N GLY A 83 9.99 -4.91 -19.67
CA GLY A 83 8.56 -4.67 -19.78
C GLY A 83 8.03 -3.86 -18.59
N PHE A 84 8.43 -4.26 -17.38
CA PHE A 84 8.03 -3.55 -16.17
C PHE A 84 8.62 -2.14 -16.09
N GLN A 85 9.89 -1.93 -16.46
CA GLN A 85 10.48 -0.59 -16.57
C GLN A 85 9.74 0.30 -17.58
N THR A 86 9.32 -0.26 -18.72
CA THR A 86 8.49 0.47 -19.69
C THR A 86 7.16 0.90 -19.07
N ARG A 87 6.54 0.03 -18.26
CA ARG A 87 5.34 0.37 -17.50
C ARG A 87 5.60 1.48 -16.47
N VAL A 88 6.70 1.44 -15.73
CA VAL A 88 7.08 2.49 -14.77
C VAL A 88 7.14 3.86 -15.47
N GLU A 89 7.79 3.93 -16.63
CA GLU A 89 7.89 5.19 -17.40
C GLU A 89 6.54 5.65 -17.95
N ALA A 90 5.70 4.72 -18.41
CA ALA A 90 4.34 5.05 -18.85
C ALA A 90 3.49 5.61 -17.68
N MET A 91 3.55 4.98 -16.50
CA MET A 91 2.85 5.44 -15.31
C MET A 91 3.39 6.80 -14.84
N ARG A 92 4.71 7.01 -14.89
CA ARG A 92 5.33 8.29 -14.57
C ARG A 92 4.80 9.40 -15.48
N ALA A 93 4.65 9.14 -16.78
CA ALA A 93 4.11 10.11 -17.73
C ALA A 93 2.62 10.45 -17.49
N LEU A 94 1.85 9.54 -16.88
CA LEU A 94 0.44 9.73 -16.54
C LEU A 94 0.21 10.28 -15.13
N THR A 95 1.23 10.28 -14.28
CA THR A 95 1.12 10.69 -12.88
C THR A 95 1.38 12.18 -12.75
N VAL A 96 0.46 12.89 -12.10
CA VAL A 96 0.58 14.34 -11.85
C VAL A 96 1.50 14.69 -10.68
N TRP A 97 1.96 13.67 -9.95
CA TRP A 97 2.83 13.77 -8.79
C TRP A 97 4.26 13.30 -9.11
N ASP A 98 5.22 13.60 -8.24
CA ASP A 98 6.65 13.37 -8.50
C ASP A 98 7.07 11.90 -8.48
N ASP A 99 6.19 11.00 -8.03
CA ASP A 99 6.43 9.56 -8.02
C ASP A 99 5.18 8.78 -8.49
N PRO A 100 5.33 7.80 -9.42
CA PRO A 100 4.21 7.04 -9.96
C PRO A 100 3.48 6.18 -8.91
N ASN A 101 4.14 5.81 -7.80
CA ASN A 101 3.48 5.02 -6.77
C ASN A 101 2.29 5.75 -6.14
N TYR A 102 2.28 7.08 -6.10
CA TYR A 102 1.11 7.81 -5.61
C TYR A 102 -0.16 7.56 -6.47
N ALA A 103 -0.01 7.20 -7.75
CA ALA A 103 -1.15 6.95 -8.64
C ALA A 103 -1.67 5.50 -8.58
N ILE A 104 -0.87 4.55 -8.10
CA ILE A 104 -1.21 3.11 -8.12
C ILE A 104 -1.36 2.50 -6.72
N ASP A 105 -0.78 3.13 -5.71
CA ASP A 105 -0.88 2.67 -4.33
C ASP A 105 -2.04 3.38 -3.63
N GLU A 106 -3.24 2.82 -3.72
CA GLU A 106 -4.41 3.38 -3.03
C GLU A 106 -4.21 3.56 -1.52
N GLN A 107 -3.28 2.79 -0.92
CA GLN A 107 -2.97 2.83 0.51
C GLN A 107 -1.76 3.70 0.85
N TRP A 108 -1.26 4.54 -0.10
CA TRP A 108 -0.21 5.52 0.22
C TRP A 108 -0.67 6.46 1.33
N ALA A 109 -1.98 6.69 1.42
CA ALA A 109 -2.64 7.23 2.58
C ALA A 109 -3.78 6.30 3.03
N SER A 110 -4.00 6.16 4.33
CA SER A 110 -5.12 5.40 4.88
C SER A 110 -5.57 5.98 6.22
N LEU A 111 -6.85 5.79 6.57
CA LEU A 111 -7.41 6.20 7.85
C LEU A 111 -7.74 4.96 8.68
N TYR A 112 -7.10 4.84 9.84
CA TYR A 112 -7.27 3.71 10.76
C TYR A 112 -7.98 4.13 12.06
N PRO A 113 -8.88 3.31 12.62
CA PRO A 113 -9.42 2.08 12.01
C PRO A 113 -10.32 2.41 10.82
N TYR A 114 -10.36 1.55 9.79
CA TYR A 114 -11.25 1.74 8.63
C TYR A 114 -12.72 1.49 9.00
N GLY A 115 -12.98 0.57 9.92
CA GLY A 115 -14.31 0.28 10.45
C GLY A 115 -14.28 0.33 11.98
N LEU A 116 -15.24 1.04 12.56
CA LEU A 116 -15.36 1.19 14.01
C LEU A 116 -16.82 1.06 14.44
N GLU A 117 -17.06 0.27 15.48
CA GLU A 117 -18.36 0.19 16.14
C GLU A 117 -18.21 0.58 17.62
N VAL A 118 -18.99 1.56 18.09
CA VAL A 118 -18.85 2.15 19.44
C VAL A 118 -20.18 2.58 20.05
N LYS A 119 -20.18 2.80 21.37
CA LYS A 119 -21.30 3.45 22.08
C LYS A 119 -21.32 4.97 21.81
N SER A 120 -22.51 5.55 21.86
CA SER A 120 -22.78 6.99 21.82
C SER A 120 -21.80 7.82 22.67
N GLY A 121 -21.25 8.89 22.08
CA GLY A 121 -20.40 9.86 22.79
C GLY A 121 -18.98 9.39 23.13
N THR A 122 -18.56 8.20 22.66
CA THR A 122 -17.20 7.67 22.87
C THR A 122 -16.16 8.60 22.26
N ILE A 123 -15.04 8.80 22.96
CA ILE A 123 -13.84 9.42 22.40
C ILE A 123 -12.93 8.30 21.89
N HIS A 124 -12.49 8.39 20.63
CA HIS A 124 -11.65 7.39 20.01
C HIS A 124 -10.46 8.03 19.27
N GLU A 125 -9.34 7.29 19.18
CA GLU A 125 -8.17 7.70 18.40
C GLU A 125 -8.34 7.25 16.94
N PHE A 126 -8.13 8.16 16.00
CA PHE A 126 -8.03 7.87 14.58
C PHE A 126 -6.65 8.27 14.07
N ASN A 127 -6.10 7.46 13.17
CA ASN A 127 -4.75 7.60 12.65
C ASN A 127 -4.78 7.68 11.13
N VAL A 128 -4.41 8.83 10.57
CA VAL A 128 -4.05 8.92 9.16
C VAL A 128 -2.64 8.41 9.01
N ILE A 129 -2.45 7.30 8.29
CA ILE A 129 -1.16 6.69 8.00
C ILE A 129 -0.76 7.10 6.58
N LEU A 130 0.47 7.57 6.41
CA LEU A 130 1.01 8.10 5.17
C LEU A 130 2.32 7.40 4.82
N THR A 131 2.47 6.99 3.57
CA THR A 131 3.72 6.56 2.95
C THR A 131 4.23 7.66 2.04
N ASN A 132 5.46 8.13 2.26
CA ASN A 132 6.10 9.07 1.37
C ASN A 132 6.83 8.33 0.24
N HIS A 133 6.17 8.19 -0.92
CA HIS A 133 6.79 7.60 -2.11
C HIS A 133 7.83 8.49 -2.79
N SER A 134 7.88 9.78 -2.47
CA SER A 134 8.85 10.68 -3.07
C SER A 134 10.28 10.38 -2.61
N SER A 135 11.23 10.66 -3.51
CA SER A 135 12.68 10.65 -3.23
C SER A 135 13.14 11.78 -2.32
N LYS A 136 12.27 12.77 -2.04
CA LYS A 136 12.53 13.87 -1.10
C LYS A 136 11.67 13.74 0.15
N ARG A 137 12.13 14.36 1.23
CA ARG A 137 11.30 14.58 2.42
C ARG A 137 10.08 15.42 2.04
N ARG A 138 8.90 15.02 2.52
CA ARG A 138 7.65 15.75 2.33
C ARG A 138 7.06 16.19 3.67
N ASP A 139 6.46 17.36 3.65
CA ASP A 139 5.63 17.85 4.75
C ASP A 139 4.17 17.62 4.33
N TYR A 140 3.42 16.93 5.19
CA TYR A 140 2.00 16.64 4.98
C TYR A 140 1.13 17.43 5.95
N ASP A 141 0.10 18.05 5.40
CA ASP A 141 -1.01 18.63 6.15
C ASP A 141 -2.24 17.72 6.00
N VAL A 142 -2.86 17.42 7.13
CA VAL A 142 -3.99 16.48 7.22
C VAL A 142 -5.13 17.19 7.92
N GLN A 143 -6.24 17.34 7.22
CA GLN A 143 -7.44 17.98 7.76
C GLN A 143 -8.56 16.96 7.90
N PHE A 144 -8.95 16.65 9.14
CA PHE A 144 -10.09 15.79 9.41
C PHE A 144 -11.42 16.50 9.11
N ARG A 145 -12.28 15.82 8.36
CA ARG A 145 -13.65 16.20 8.02
C ARG A 145 -14.58 15.37 8.91
N LEU A 146 -14.95 15.95 10.04
CA LEU A 146 -15.76 15.28 11.05
C LEU A 146 -17.22 15.09 10.59
N PRO A 147 -17.86 13.97 10.96
CA PRO A 147 -19.30 13.82 10.77
C PRO A 147 -20.09 14.77 11.69
N PRO A 148 -21.35 15.10 11.37
CA PRO A 148 -22.18 15.95 12.21
C PRO A 148 -22.29 15.43 13.65
N GLY A 149 -22.07 16.32 14.62
CA GLY A 149 -22.12 15.99 16.05
C GLY A 149 -20.85 15.36 16.62
N ALA A 150 -19.81 15.15 15.81
CA ALA A 150 -18.48 14.81 16.29
C ALA A 150 -17.65 16.07 16.59
N GLU A 151 -16.65 15.92 17.45
CA GLU A 151 -15.78 17.00 17.90
C GLU A 151 -14.32 16.54 17.91
N LEU A 152 -13.42 17.33 17.33
CA LEU A 152 -11.98 17.07 17.35
C LEU A 152 -11.42 17.56 18.69
N MET A 153 -10.99 16.62 19.52
CA MET A 153 -10.45 16.90 20.86
C MET A 153 -8.98 17.31 20.78
N SER A 154 -8.20 16.61 19.96
CA SER A 154 -6.78 16.93 19.72
C SER A 154 -6.30 16.31 18.42
N VAL A 155 -5.23 16.86 17.86
CA VAL A 155 -4.54 16.32 16.68
C VAL A 155 -3.03 16.53 16.81
N THR A 156 -2.24 15.56 16.37
CA THR A 156 -0.79 15.75 16.24
C THR A 156 -0.47 16.76 15.14
N LYS A 157 0.60 17.53 15.30
CA LYS A 157 1.00 18.55 14.32
C LYS A 157 1.38 17.95 12.95
N ALA A 158 1.45 18.82 11.94
CA ALA A 158 1.95 18.54 10.60
C ALA A 158 3.24 17.70 10.63
N ILE A 159 3.31 16.73 9.73
CA ILE A 159 4.30 15.66 9.80
C ILE A 159 5.31 15.76 8.67
N LYS A 160 6.59 15.72 9.04
CA LYS A 160 7.71 15.66 8.11
C LYS A 160 8.07 14.20 7.90
N VAL A 161 7.77 13.67 6.72
CA VAL A 161 7.99 12.26 6.40
C VAL A 161 9.25 12.16 5.53
N PRO A 162 10.32 11.48 5.98
CA PRO A 162 11.49 11.21 5.15
C PRO A 162 11.11 10.48 3.85
N ALA A 163 12.01 10.52 2.86
CA ALA A 163 11.83 9.77 1.61
C ALA A 163 11.68 8.27 1.90
N GLY A 164 10.69 7.62 1.27
CA GLY A 164 10.39 6.19 1.44
C GLY A 164 9.85 5.79 2.82
N ALA A 165 9.63 6.74 3.74
CA ALA A 165 9.21 6.44 5.10
C ALA A 165 7.69 6.43 5.27
N LEU A 166 7.24 5.72 6.30
CA LEU A 166 5.86 5.74 6.79
C LEU A 166 5.75 6.63 8.03
N SER A 167 4.65 7.35 8.15
CA SER A 167 4.35 8.13 9.34
C SER A 167 2.85 8.27 9.56
N GLY A 168 2.41 8.88 10.67
CA GLY A 168 0.99 9.07 10.92
C GLY A 168 0.60 10.31 11.71
N VAL A 169 -0.57 10.83 11.39
CA VAL A 169 -1.24 11.94 12.10
C VAL A 169 -2.37 11.36 12.94
N ARG A 170 -2.31 11.59 14.25
CA ARG A 170 -3.25 11.02 15.22
C ARG A 170 -4.23 12.08 15.67
N ALA A 171 -5.51 11.74 15.72
CA ALA A 171 -6.58 12.60 16.18
C ALA A 171 -7.44 11.91 17.23
N MET A 172 -7.66 12.57 18.36
CA MET A 172 -8.67 12.15 19.32
C MET A 172 -9.98 12.83 18.95
N ILE A 173 -11.00 12.03 18.61
CA ILE A 173 -12.30 12.53 18.16
C ILE A 173 -13.38 11.99 19.07
N LYS A 174 -14.21 12.90 19.60
CA LYS A 174 -15.46 12.56 20.28
C LYS A 174 -16.51 12.27 19.21
N LEU A 175 -17.08 11.07 19.26
CA LEU A 175 -18.03 10.59 18.26
C LEU A 175 -19.45 11.07 18.56
N PRO A 176 -20.33 11.10 17.54
CA PRO A 176 -21.69 11.61 17.71
C PRO A 176 -22.46 10.87 18.80
N SER A 177 -23.33 11.58 19.52
CA SER A 177 -24.20 10.96 20.51
C SER A 177 -25.42 10.27 19.91
N LYS A 178 -25.80 10.63 18.68
CA LYS A 178 -26.94 10.03 18.00
C LYS A 178 -26.52 8.68 17.38
N PRO A 179 -27.26 7.58 17.61
CA PRO A 179 -27.00 6.32 16.93
C PRO A 179 -27.11 6.46 15.40
N GLY A 180 -26.28 5.73 14.67
CA GLY A 180 -26.27 5.76 13.20
C GLY A 180 -24.93 5.39 12.59
N HIS A 181 -24.88 5.46 11.27
CA HIS A 181 -23.66 5.27 10.49
C HIS A 181 -23.09 6.63 10.05
N TYR A 182 -21.79 6.80 10.23
CA TYR A 182 -21.08 8.03 9.97
C TYR A 182 -19.81 7.75 9.17
N LEU A 183 -19.36 8.77 8.44
CA LEU A 183 -18.06 8.78 7.78
C LEU A 183 -17.20 9.86 8.42
N LEU A 184 -16.04 9.44 8.92
CA LEU A 184 -14.92 10.34 9.15
C LEU A 184 -14.07 10.35 7.89
N ARG A 185 -13.72 11.53 7.37
CA ARG A 185 -12.89 11.67 6.18
C ARG A 185 -11.67 12.53 6.49
N ALA A 186 -10.65 12.48 5.65
CA ALA A 186 -9.52 13.41 5.74
C ALA A 186 -9.10 13.94 4.37
N ASP A 187 -8.80 15.23 4.33
CA ASP A 187 -8.09 15.87 3.23
C ASP A 187 -6.59 15.73 3.47
N ILE A 188 -5.82 15.62 2.39
CA ILE A 188 -4.36 15.51 2.45
C ILE A 188 -3.76 16.53 1.50
N LYS A 189 -2.84 17.33 2.02
CA LYS A 189 -2.06 18.29 1.24
C LYS A 189 -0.57 18.07 1.44
N SER A 190 0.18 18.20 0.35
CA SER A 190 1.64 18.24 0.31
C SER A 190 2.10 18.94 -0.97
N ASP A 191 3.40 19.05 -1.22
CA ASP A 191 3.95 19.68 -2.42
C ASP A 191 3.42 19.03 -3.71
N GLY A 192 2.53 19.73 -4.43
CA GLY A 192 1.84 19.22 -5.62
C GLY A 192 0.67 18.25 -5.38
N ILE A 193 0.40 17.87 -4.13
CA ILE A 193 -0.73 17.00 -3.75
C ILE A 193 -1.77 17.86 -3.01
N ASP A 194 -2.99 17.93 -3.52
CA ASP A 194 -4.13 18.55 -2.84
C ASP A 194 -5.39 17.73 -3.13
N VAL A 195 -5.68 16.77 -2.25
CA VAL A 195 -6.79 15.84 -2.38
C VAL A 195 -7.76 16.01 -1.20
N ARG A 196 -9.04 16.14 -1.53
CA ARG A 196 -10.13 16.37 -0.55
C ARG A 196 -10.94 15.11 -0.39
N ASP A 197 -11.37 14.84 0.84
CA ASP A 197 -12.13 13.63 1.19
C ASP A 197 -11.45 12.35 0.67
N TRP A 198 -10.11 12.32 0.71
CA TRP A 198 -9.28 11.32 0.01
C TRP A 198 -9.35 9.94 0.66
N ILE A 199 -9.38 9.92 1.99
CA ILE A 199 -9.46 8.71 2.81
C ILE A 199 -10.55 8.84 3.83
N GLU A 200 -11.15 7.71 4.16
CA GLU A 200 -12.29 7.61 5.03
C GLU A 200 -12.20 6.47 6.05
N SER A 201 -13.04 6.60 7.07
CA SER A 201 -13.33 5.58 8.07
C SER A 201 -14.83 5.54 8.31
N THR A 202 -15.35 4.32 8.35
CA THR A 202 -16.74 4.01 8.61
C THR A 202 -16.97 3.81 10.11
N ILE A 203 -17.95 4.51 10.65
CA ILE A 203 -18.23 4.50 12.09
C ILE A 203 -19.70 4.14 12.30
N THR A 204 -19.95 3.15 13.13
CA THR A 204 -21.28 2.77 13.58
C THR A 204 -21.43 3.11 15.07
N VAL A 205 -22.26 4.10 15.36
CA VAL A 205 -22.61 4.48 16.74
C VAL A 205 -23.87 3.74 17.16
N LYS A 206 -23.79 2.99 18.24
CA LYS A 206 -24.92 2.31 18.88
C LYS A 206 -25.47 3.15 20.05
N SER A 207 -26.76 2.96 20.34
CA SER A 207 -27.37 3.48 21.56
C SER A 207 -26.58 3.02 22.78
N GLY A 208 -26.43 3.90 23.78
CA GLY A 208 -26.03 3.44 25.11
C GLY A 208 -27.14 2.55 25.67
N GLU A 209 -26.75 1.43 26.29
CA GLU A 209 -27.65 0.69 27.19
C GLU A 209 -28.04 1.54 28.39
#